data_AF-A0A166ED22-F1
#
_entry.id   AF-A0A166ED22-F1
#
_cell.length_a   1.000
_cell.length_b   1.000
_cell.length_c   1.000
_cell.angle_alpha   90.00
_cell.angle_beta   90.00
_cell.angle_gamma   90.00
#
_symmetry.space_group_name_H-M   'P 1'
#
loop_
_entity.id
_entity.type
_entity.pdbx_description
1 polymer ?
#
loop_
_entity_poly.entity_id
_entity_poly.type
_entity_poly.pdbx_seq_one_letter_code
_entity_poly.pdbx_strand_id
1 'polypeptide(L)'
;MLSSWVYIHAAAESARTQPGCLESKASRSAQRGWWRRQKKKLSATAPSTLMLPHDLCSKVYQAFRARHNRIAVNHSVQNLAILSILLRHGFILNVTRGTLREPDPVKFIEAVPHEQRIWADLKYRDDRAVLNMMELVSKPSKRIFMDVDELRRLCSGRRVQKVTPLEMGEIAVVKTKSKEFEWLEAREALQLNLPGEVICRAR
;
A
#
# COMPACT_ATOMS: atom_id res chain seq x y z
N MET A 1 32.45 -19.66 -35.40
CA MET A 1 33.29 -18.72 -36.16
C MET A 1 32.49 -17.41 -36.21
N LEU A 2 32.87 -16.36 -35.45
CA LEU A 2 33.69 -15.21 -35.90
C LEU A 2 33.16 -14.71 -37.26
N SER A 3 32.71 -13.48 -37.48
CA SER A 3 33.06 -12.13 -37.02
C SER A 3 32.08 -11.19 -37.76
N SER A 4 31.70 -10.00 -37.30
CA SER A 4 32.54 -8.81 -37.39
C SER A 4 31.80 -7.63 -36.77
N TRP A 5 32.43 -7.09 -35.72
CA TRP A 5 32.47 -5.67 -35.46
C TRP A 5 33.24 -4.95 -36.58
N VAL A 6 33.19 -3.61 -36.60
CA VAL A 6 33.92 -2.65 -37.45
C VAL A 6 33.13 -2.16 -38.65
N TYR A 7 32.42 -1.05 -38.43
CA TYR A 7 32.11 0.07 -39.33
C TYR A 7 31.13 0.90 -38.50
N ILE A 8 31.55 1.94 -37.76
CA ILE A 8 31.64 3.31 -38.26
C ILE A 8 32.47 4.10 -37.23
N HIS A 9 33.74 4.30 -37.54
CA HIS A 9 34.60 5.33 -36.96
C HIS A 9 35.32 5.95 -38.15
N ALA A 10 34.88 7.13 -38.59
CA ALA A 10 35.61 8.12 -39.41
C ALA A 10 34.63 8.88 -40.32
N ALA A 11 34.06 9.98 -39.81
CA ALA A 11 33.67 11.08 -40.66
C ALA A 11 33.60 12.38 -39.85
N ALA A 12 34.36 13.36 -40.34
CA ALA A 12 34.10 14.79 -40.22
C ALA A 12 34.48 15.49 -38.91
N GLU A 13 35.79 15.49 -38.68
CA GLU A 13 36.53 16.63 -38.14
C GLU A 13 36.58 17.75 -39.19
N SER A 14 35.57 18.64 -39.25
CA SER A 14 35.67 19.93 -39.97
C SER A 14 34.56 20.92 -39.58
N ALA A 15 34.71 21.64 -38.46
CA ALA A 15 34.01 22.92 -38.24
C ALA A 15 34.58 23.71 -37.05
N ARG A 16 35.74 24.34 -37.23
CA ARG A 16 36.04 25.67 -36.68
C ARG A 16 36.08 26.57 -37.92
N THR A 17 35.25 27.61 -38.07
CA THR A 17 35.49 28.95 -37.50
C THR A 17 34.26 29.88 -37.75
N GLN A 18 33.53 30.24 -36.66
CA GLN A 18 32.83 31.51 -36.28
C GLN A 18 31.88 32.28 -37.26
N PRO A 19 31.05 33.28 -36.84
CA PRO A 19 30.75 33.82 -35.49
C PRO A 19 29.23 33.98 -35.19
N GLY A 20 28.91 34.34 -33.93
CA GLY A 20 27.78 35.23 -33.66
C GLY A 20 26.37 34.63 -33.59
N CYS A 21 26.08 33.88 -32.53
CA CYS A 21 24.75 33.97 -31.94
C CYS A 21 24.91 33.97 -30.43
N LEU A 22 24.68 35.12 -29.81
CA LEU A 22 24.59 35.30 -28.38
C LEU A 22 23.39 34.49 -27.86
N GLU A 23 23.58 33.17 -27.71
CA GLU A 23 22.75 32.38 -26.82
C GLU A 23 22.95 32.95 -25.42
N SER A 24 21.97 33.75 -25.00
CA SER A 24 21.92 34.35 -23.69
C SER A 24 22.20 33.29 -22.62
N LYS A 25 23.05 33.61 -21.64
CA LYS A 25 23.32 32.76 -20.47
C LYS A 25 22.02 32.33 -19.75
N ALA A 26 20.90 33.00 -20.02
CA ALA A 26 19.56 32.68 -19.55
C ALA A 26 19.00 31.36 -20.11
N SER A 27 19.27 30.96 -21.36
CA SER A 27 18.72 29.71 -21.92
C SER A 27 19.40 28.46 -21.34
N ARG A 28 20.72 28.53 -21.12
CA ARG A 28 21.51 27.46 -20.49
C ARG A 28 21.23 27.32 -18.99
N SER A 29 20.90 28.42 -18.29
CA SER A 29 20.49 28.35 -16.88
C SER A 29 19.07 27.79 -16.73
N ALA A 30 18.16 28.12 -17.66
CA ALA A 30 16.79 27.60 -17.68
C ALA A 30 16.77 26.08 -17.92
N GLN A 31 17.55 25.55 -18.87
CA GLN A 31 17.67 24.10 -19.08
C GLN A 31 18.31 23.38 -17.88
N ARG A 32 19.38 23.94 -17.28
CA ARG A 32 20.00 23.35 -16.06
C ARG A 32 19.07 23.41 -14.84
N GLY A 33 18.24 24.45 -14.74
CA GLY A 33 17.20 24.59 -13.70
C GLY A 33 16.07 23.59 -13.90
N TRP A 34 15.68 23.33 -15.14
CA TRP A 34 14.66 22.34 -15.51
C TRP A 34 15.12 20.91 -15.20
N TRP A 35 16.37 20.56 -15.56
CA TRP A 35 17.00 19.28 -15.20
C TRP A 35 17.25 19.13 -13.69
N ARG A 36 17.59 20.20 -12.95
CA ARG A 36 17.69 20.17 -11.48
C ARG A 36 16.33 20.02 -10.80
N ARG A 37 15.26 20.61 -11.34
CA ARG A 37 13.87 20.40 -10.87
C ARG A 37 13.40 18.97 -11.11
N GLN A 38 13.75 18.37 -12.26
CA GLN A 38 13.44 16.97 -12.52
C GLN A 38 14.28 16.01 -11.66
N LYS A 39 15.59 16.26 -11.47
CA LYS A 39 16.42 15.47 -10.55
C LYS A 39 15.95 15.55 -9.10
N LYS A 40 15.42 16.69 -8.63
CA LYS A 40 14.86 16.81 -7.28
C LYS A 40 13.52 16.07 -7.12
N LYS A 41 12.80 15.82 -8.22
CA LYS A 41 11.63 14.90 -8.25
C LYS A 41 12.05 13.43 -8.34
N LEU A 42 13.23 13.13 -8.90
CA LEU A 42 13.77 11.78 -9.08
C LEU A 42 14.74 11.34 -7.96
N SER A 43 15.13 12.23 -7.04
CA SER A 43 16.02 11.94 -5.91
C SER A 43 15.27 11.79 -4.58
N ALA A 44 13.94 11.65 -4.62
CA ALA A 44 13.24 11.00 -3.52
C ALA A 44 13.61 9.52 -3.65
N THR A 45 14.43 9.04 -2.71
CA THR A 45 14.67 7.62 -2.41
C THR A 45 13.41 6.83 -2.80
N ALA A 46 13.51 5.93 -3.78
CA ALA A 46 12.39 5.07 -4.12
C ALA A 46 11.90 4.47 -2.80
N PRO A 47 10.67 4.79 -2.33
CA PRO A 47 10.19 4.15 -1.14
C PRO A 47 10.22 2.67 -1.48
N SER A 48 10.84 1.85 -0.63
CA SER A 48 10.46 0.46 -0.51
C SER A 48 8.93 0.45 -0.59
N THR A 49 8.41 -0.04 -1.72
CA THR A 49 7.08 0.24 -2.25
C THR A 49 6.06 0.34 -1.12
N LEU A 50 5.71 1.57 -0.70
CA LEU A 50 4.70 1.82 0.31
C LEU A 50 3.37 1.37 -0.31
N MET A 51 3.06 0.09 -0.13
CA MET A 51 1.82 -0.52 -0.60
C MET A 51 0.68 0.26 0.04
N LEU A 52 -0.15 0.87 -0.80
CA LEU A 52 -1.31 1.60 -0.34
C LEU A 52 -2.31 0.59 0.23
N PRO A 53 -2.95 0.86 1.38
CA PRO A 53 -3.98 -0.02 1.93
C PRO A 53 -5.11 -0.35 0.95
N HIS A 54 -5.33 0.52 -0.04
CA HIS A 54 -6.26 0.30 -1.13
C HIS A 54 -6.02 -1.01 -1.89
N ASP A 55 -4.76 -1.35 -2.15
CA ASP A 55 -4.38 -2.55 -2.93
C ASP A 55 -4.79 -3.82 -2.18
N LEU A 56 -4.49 -3.87 -0.88
CA LEU A 56 -4.94 -4.96 -0.01
C LEU A 56 -6.47 -5.07 0.03
N CYS A 57 -7.18 -3.97 0.29
CA CYS A 57 -8.64 -3.98 0.38
C CYS A 57 -9.28 -4.50 -0.91
N SER A 58 -8.81 -3.98 -2.05
CA SER A 58 -9.32 -4.38 -3.37
C SER A 58 -9.03 -5.84 -3.67
N LYS A 59 -7.82 -6.32 -3.35
CA LYS A 59 -7.42 -7.70 -3.60
C LYS A 59 -8.19 -8.70 -2.75
N VAL A 60 -8.37 -8.41 -1.46
CA VAL A 60 -9.20 -9.22 -0.55
C VAL A 60 -10.64 -9.26 -1.05
N TYR A 61 -11.23 -8.10 -1.35
CA TYR A 61 -12.61 -8.01 -1.82
C TYR A 61 -12.83 -8.77 -3.14
N GLN A 62 -11.96 -8.56 -4.13
CA GLN A 62 -12.03 -9.27 -5.40
C GLN A 62 -11.89 -10.77 -5.23
N ALA A 63 -11.00 -11.24 -4.34
CA ALA A 63 -10.81 -12.65 -4.11
C ALA A 63 -12.01 -13.34 -3.46
N PHE A 64 -12.68 -12.68 -2.52
CA PHE A 64 -13.95 -13.16 -1.96
C PHE A 64 -15.04 -13.26 -3.04
N ARG A 65 -15.13 -12.25 -3.93
CA ARG A 65 -16.07 -12.28 -5.06
C ARG A 65 -15.76 -13.37 -6.07
N ALA A 66 -14.47 -13.60 -6.33
CA ALA A 66 -13.98 -14.65 -7.22
C ALA A 66 -13.97 -16.05 -6.59
N ARG A 67 -14.41 -16.18 -5.33
CA ARG A 67 -14.47 -17.45 -4.59
C ARG A 67 -13.12 -18.16 -4.48
N HIS A 68 -12.04 -17.39 -4.35
CA HIS A 68 -10.73 -17.98 -4.10
C HIS A 68 -10.68 -18.60 -2.70
N ASN A 69 -10.05 -19.77 -2.58
CA ASN A 69 -9.81 -20.39 -1.28
C ASN A 69 -8.76 -19.60 -0.48
N ARG A 70 -7.74 -19.08 -1.18
CA ARG A 70 -6.64 -18.33 -0.56
C ARG A 70 -6.10 -17.24 -1.46
N ILE A 71 -5.43 -16.28 -0.84
CA ILE A 71 -4.73 -15.19 -1.53
C ILE A 71 -3.31 -15.04 -1.00
N ALA A 72 -2.41 -14.58 -1.87
CA ALA A 72 -1.08 -14.12 -1.51
C ALA A 72 -0.99 -12.61 -1.69
N VAL A 73 -0.57 -11.89 -0.65
CA VAL A 73 -0.30 -10.44 -0.69
C VAL A 73 1.16 -10.17 -0.35
N ASN A 74 1.66 -9.02 -0.79
CA ASN A 74 3.04 -8.62 -0.49
C ASN A 74 3.25 -8.48 1.02
N HIS A 75 4.42 -8.92 1.50
CA HIS A 75 4.75 -8.82 2.91
C HIS A 75 4.99 -7.37 3.31
N SER A 76 4.17 -6.86 4.23
CA SER A 76 4.35 -5.57 4.88
C SER A 76 3.72 -5.61 6.27
N VAL A 77 4.23 -4.78 7.19
CA VAL A 77 3.68 -4.67 8.56
C VAL A 77 2.20 -4.29 8.51
N GLN A 78 1.85 -3.35 7.63
CA GLN A 78 0.47 -2.91 7.41
C GLN A 78 -0.44 -4.05 6.93
N ASN A 79 -0.02 -4.80 5.91
CA ASN A 79 -0.84 -5.88 5.37
C ASN A 79 -1.03 -6.99 6.40
N LEU A 80 0.04 -7.34 7.11
CA LEU A 80 -0.03 -8.32 8.18
C LEU A 80 -0.97 -7.86 9.29
N ALA A 81 -0.86 -6.60 9.74
CA ALA A 81 -1.70 -6.08 10.81
C ALA A 81 -3.19 -6.07 10.44
N ILE A 82 -3.53 -5.60 9.23
CA ILE A 82 -4.92 -5.61 8.74
C ILE A 82 -5.45 -7.04 8.66
N LEU A 83 -4.69 -7.97 8.06
CA LEU A 83 -5.10 -9.38 7.97
C LEU A 83 -5.23 -10.04 9.36
N SER A 84 -4.32 -9.74 10.29
CA SER A 84 -4.41 -10.25 11.66
C SER A 84 -5.66 -9.75 12.38
N ILE A 85 -6.07 -8.49 12.17
CA ILE A 85 -7.35 -7.98 12.70
C ILE A 85 -8.52 -8.74 12.07
N LEU A 86 -8.53 -8.94 10.74
CA LEU A 86 -9.57 -9.73 10.06
C LEU A 86 -9.65 -11.17 10.60
N LEU A 87 -8.50 -11.77 10.93
CA LEU A 87 -8.43 -13.12 11.50
C LEU A 87 -9.05 -13.16 12.91
N ARG A 88 -8.67 -12.23 13.79
CA ARG A 88 -9.20 -12.16 15.17
C ARG A 88 -10.72 -11.94 15.21
N HIS A 89 -11.26 -11.18 14.26
CA HIS A 89 -12.70 -10.98 14.11
C HIS A 89 -13.40 -12.07 13.28
N GLY A 90 -12.66 -13.07 12.79
CA GLY A 90 -13.22 -14.26 12.14
C GLY A 90 -13.73 -14.05 10.71
N PHE A 91 -13.27 -13.00 10.01
CA PHE A 91 -13.57 -12.75 8.59
C PHE A 91 -12.77 -13.66 7.65
N ILE A 92 -11.56 -14.03 8.05
CA ILE A 92 -10.68 -14.97 7.35
C ILE A 92 -10.38 -16.16 8.25
N LEU A 93 -9.94 -17.27 7.67
CA LEU A 93 -9.72 -18.52 8.39
C LEU A 93 -8.31 -18.60 8.99
N ASN A 94 -7.31 -18.17 8.24
CA ASN A 94 -5.90 -18.32 8.62
C ASN A 94 -5.04 -17.25 7.93
N VAL A 95 -3.91 -16.91 8.56
CA VAL A 95 -2.87 -16.03 8.03
C VAL A 95 -1.51 -16.71 8.23
N THR A 96 -0.77 -16.91 7.15
CA THR A 96 0.52 -17.60 7.19
C THR A 96 1.56 -16.83 6.38
N ARG A 97 2.78 -16.69 6.90
CA ARG A 97 3.89 -16.12 6.14
C ARG A 97 4.48 -17.20 5.22
N GLY A 98 4.85 -16.83 4.01
CA GLY A 98 5.36 -17.77 3.03
C GLY A 98 6.11 -17.11 1.89
N THR A 99 6.39 -17.87 0.84
CA THR A 99 7.05 -17.38 -0.37
C THR A 99 6.02 -17.05 -1.45
N LEU A 100 6.47 -16.63 -2.62
CA LEU A 100 5.66 -16.47 -3.83
C LEU A 100 4.86 -17.72 -4.21
N ARG A 101 5.38 -18.91 -3.89
CA ARG A 101 4.81 -20.19 -4.34
C ARG A 101 3.88 -20.81 -3.31
N GLU A 102 4.22 -20.71 -2.02
CA GLU A 102 3.53 -21.47 -0.99
C GLU A 102 3.51 -20.77 0.38
N PRO A 103 2.49 -21.06 1.22
CA PRO A 103 2.40 -20.59 2.60
C PRO A 103 3.27 -21.45 3.54
N ASP A 104 4.59 -21.29 3.45
CA ASP A 104 5.55 -22.02 4.29
C ASP A 104 6.36 -21.06 5.20
N PRO A 105 6.15 -21.09 6.53
CA PRO A 105 6.86 -20.25 7.49
C PRO A 105 8.37 -20.51 7.56
N VAL A 106 8.81 -21.75 7.29
CA VAL A 106 10.24 -22.10 7.36
C VAL A 106 10.95 -21.48 6.16
N LYS A 107 10.41 -21.71 4.96
CA LYS A 107 10.95 -21.10 3.73
C LYS A 107 10.83 -19.58 3.72
N PHE A 108 9.87 -19.00 4.44
CA PHE A 108 9.77 -17.55 4.59
C PHE A 108 11.03 -16.93 5.23
N ILE A 109 11.64 -17.60 6.20
CA ILE A 109 12.82 -17.09 6.92
C ILE A 109 14.01 -17.01 5.98
N GLU A 110 14.14 -17.98 5.06
CA GLU A 110 15.22 -18.06 4.08
C GLU A 110 14.98 -17.20 2.83
N ALA A 111 13.72 -16.79 2.59
CA ALA A 111 13.32 -16.07 1.39
C ALA A 111 13.82 -14.63 1.37
N VAL A 112 14.23 -14.20 0.17
CA VAL A 112 14.61 -12.80 -0.08
C VAL A 112 13.38 -11.90 0.07
N PRO A 113 13.50 -10.65 0.60
CA PRO A 113 12.34 -9.79 0.88
C PRO A 113 11.35 -9.59 -0.27
N HIS A 114 11.79 -9.67 -1.53
CA HIS A 114 10.91 -9.53 -2.70
C HIS A 114 10.05 -10.78 -2.98
N GLU A 115 10.47 -11.96 -2.49
CA GLU A 115 9.74 -13.22 -2.62
C GLU A 115 8.80 -13.47 -1.43
N GLN A 116 8.99 -12.73 -0.33
CA GLN A 116 8.17 -12.84 0.87
C GLN A 116 6.70 -12.46 0.62
N ARG A 117 5.78 -13.33 1.01
CA ARG A 117 4.33 -13.13 0.91
C ARG A 117 3.64 -13.41 2.23
N ILE A 118 2.49 -12.79 2.41
CA ILE A 118 1.52 -13.17 3.44
C ILE A 118 0.37 -13.85 2.72
N TRP A 119 0.09 -15.07 3.12
CA TRP A 119 -1.01 -15.87 2.65
C TRP A 119 -2.18 -15.75 3.61
N ALA A 120 -3.39 -15.59 3.07
CA ALA A 120 -4.61 -15.61 3.85
C ALA A 120 -5.58 -16.61 3.24
N ASP A 121 -6.09 -17.53 4.06
CA ASP A 121 -7.16 -18.45 3.67
C ASP A 121 -8.51 -17.76 3.93
N LEU A 122 -9.35 -17.70 2.90
CA LEU A 122 -10.62 -16.98 2.90
C LEU A 122 -11.74 -17.85 3.48
N LYS A 123 -12.66 -17.23 4.20
CA LYS A 123 -13.72 -17.95 4.91
C LYS A 123 -15.06 -17.84 4.19
N TYR A 124 -15.69 -18.99 3.95
CA TYR A 124 -17.02 -19.10 3.37
C TYR A 124 -17.91 -19.94 4.28
N ARG A 125 -19.20 -19.60 4.33
CA ARG A 125 -20.22 -20.33 5.10
C ARG A 125 -21.51 -20.36 4.30
N ASP A 126 -22.14 -21.52 4.18
CA ASP A 126 -23.42 -21.71 3.48
C ASP A 126 -23.38 -21.10 2.06
N ASP A 127 -22.29 -21.40 1.33
CA ASP A 127 -21.99 -20.86 0.00
C ASP A 127 -21.92 -19.33 -0.11
N ARG A 128 -21.75 -18.62 1.01
CA ARG A 128 -21.59 -17.16 1.07
C ARG A 128 -20.23 -16.77 1.63
N ALA A 129 -19.68 -15.68 1.11
CA ALA A 129 -18.46 -15.08 1.66
C ALA A 129 -18.77 -14.50 3.05
N VAL A 130 -17.90 -14.75 4.03
CA VAL A 130 -18.05 -14.13 5.36
C VAL A 130 -17.73 -12.64 5.31
N LEU A 131 -16.77 -12.25 4.48
CA LEU A 131 -16.48 -10.85 4.16
C LEU A 131 -17.15 -10.52 2.82
N ASN A 132 -18.21 -9.73 2.88
CA ASN A 132 -19.00 -9.28 1.73
C ASN A 132 -18.43 -8.02 1.09
N MET A 133 -17.85 -7.11 1.88
CA MET A 133 -17.28 -5.87 1.37
C MET A 133 -16.12 -5.40 2.24
N MET A 134 -15.08 -4.91 1.57
CA MET A 134 -13.96 -4.24 2.23
C MET A 134 -13.66 -2.94 1.50
N GLU A 135 -13.75 -1.83 2.21
CA GLU A 135 -13.68 -0.49 1.64
C GLU A 135 -12.64 0.36 2.35
N LEU A 136 -11.92 1.17 1.57
CA LEU A 136 -10.97 2.13 2.10
C LEU A 136 -11.70 3.39 2.59
N VAL A 137 -11.45 3.75 3.86
CA VAL A 137 -12.01 4.96 4.49
C VAL A 137 -11.03 6.12 4.32
N SER A 138 -9.76 5.93 4.71
CA SER A 138 -8.71 6.93 4.54
C SER A 138 -8.04 6.79 3.18
N LYS A 139 -8.28 7.76 2.29
CA LYS A 139 -7.67 7.80 0.95
C LYS A 139 -6.35 8.58 1.00
N PRO A 140 -5.34 8.28 0.17
CA PRO A 140 -4.09 9.05 0.14
C PRO A 140 -4.31 10.55 -0.12
N SER A 141 -5.31 10.88 -0.94
CA SER A 141 -5.72 12.26 -1.23
C SER A 141 -6.50 12.93 -0.11
N LYS A 142 -7.13 12.14 0.77
CA LYS A 142 -7.91 12.63 1.89
C LYS A 142 -7.88 11.63 3.05
N ARG A 143 -6.98 11.89 3.99
CA ARG A 143 -6.85 11.07 5.19
C ARG A 143 -7.94 11.41 6.19
N ILE A 144 -8.45 10.39 6.87
CA ILE A 144 -9.51 10.52 7.88
C ILE A 144 -8.93 10.16 9.23
N PHE A 145 -8.63 11.17 10.03
CA PHE A 145 -8.24 11.02 11.43
C PHE A 145 -9.46 11.25 12.30
N MET A 146 -9.61 10.44 13.34
CA MET A 146 -10.67 10.55 14.33
C MET A 146 -10.09 10.65 15.74
N ASP A 147 -10.66 11.55 16.53
CA ASP A 147 -10.44 11.58 17.98
C ASP A 147 -11.24 10.46 18.69
N VAL A 148 -11.07 10.36 20.01
CA VAL A 148 -11.73 9.30 20.81
C VAL A 148 -13.25 9.46 20.81
N ASP A 149 -13.76 10.69 20.81
CA ASP A 149 -15.21 10.97 20.83
C ASP A 149 -15.84 10.70 19.45
N GLU A 150 -15.12 10.99 18.38
CA GLU A 150 -15.44 10.63 17.01
C GLU A 150 -15.45 9.11 16.82
N LEU A 151 -14.45 8.38 17.33
CA LEU A 151 -14.46 6.92 17.33
C LEU A 151 -15.65 6.36 18.15
N ARG A 152 -15.96 6.95 19.30
CA ARG A 152 -17.13 6.58 20.11
C ARG A 152 -18.42 6.76 19.32
N ARG A 153 -18.57 7.87 18.62
CA ARG A 153 -19.73 8.15 17.76
C ARG A 153 -19.82 7.17 16.58
N LEU A 154 -18.69 6.90 15.92
CA LEU A 154 -18.60 5.94 14.81
C LEU A 154 -19.08 4.54 15.24
N CYS A 155 -18.62 4.06 16.40
CA CYS A 155 -18.96 2.76 16.96
C CYS A 155 -20.38 2.68 17.55
N SER A 156 -20.97 3.81 17.95
CA SER A 156 -22.32 3.89 18.55
C SER A 156 -23.45 4.16 17.55
N GLY A 157 -23.19 4.05 16.25
CA GLY A 157 -24.23 4.24 15.24
C GLY A 157 -24.46 5.71 14.83
N ARG A 158 -23.60 6.64 15.25
CA ARG A 158 -23.73 8.06 14.90
C ARG A 158 -22.77 8.44 13.78
N ARG A 159 -23.28 9.19 12.80
CA ARG A 159 -22.44 9.69 11.70
C ARG A 159 -21.35 10.64 12.23
N VAL A 160 -20.15 10.52 11.65
CA VAL A 160 -18.96 11.31 11.98
C VAL A 160 -18.29 11.76 10.70
N GLN A 161 -17.98 13.06 10.60
CA GLN A 161 -17.43 13.68 9.40
C GLN A 161 -18.23 13.27 8.14
N LYS A 162 -17.59 12.61 7.17
CA LYS A 162 -18.24 12.07 5.96
C LYS A 162 -18.41 10.54 6.00
N VAL A 163 -18.04 9.89 7.10
CA VAL A 163 -18.05 8.43 7.25
C VAL A 163 -19.38 7.99 7.86
N THR A 164 -20.02 7.01 7.24
CA THR A 164 -21.22 6.37 7.80
C THR A 164 -20.84 5.57 9.04
N PRO A 165 -21.71 5.51 10.07
CA PRO A 165 -21.41 4.74 11.27
C PRO A 165 -21.15 3.25 10.96
N LEU A 166 -20.53 2.56 11.91
CA LEU A 166 -20.37 1.10 11.82
C LEU A 166 -21.70 0.42 12.10
N GLU A 167 -22.08 -0.50 11.22
CA GLU A 167 -23.23 -1.36 11.40
C GLU A 167 -22.87 -2.58 12.28
N MET A 168 -23.89 -3.37 12.63
CA MET A 168 -23.69 -4.58 13.43
C MET A 168 -22.86 -5.59 12.64
N GLY A 169 -21.84 -6.17 13.27
CA GLY A 169 -20.92 -7.11 12.62
C GLY A 169 -19.84 -6.45 11.78
N GLU A 170 -19.89 -5.13 11.55
CA GLU A 170 -18.83 -4.43 10.84
C GLU A 170 -17.69 -4.02 11.78
N ILE A 171 -16.49 -3.98 11.20
CA ILE A 171 -15.28 -3.50 11.86
C ILE A 171 -14.62 -2.40 11.04
N ALA A 172 -13.91 -1.51 11.71
CA ALA A 172 -12.99 -0.57 11.09
C ALA A 172 -11.59 -0.75 11.65
N VAL A 173 -10.58 -0.73 10.76
CA VAL A 173 -9.17 -0.78 11.13
C VAL A 173 -8.66 0.64 11.33
N VAL A 174 -8.08 0.89 12.50
CA VAL A 174 -7.53 2.18 12.91
C VAL A 174 -6.02 2.06 13.05
N LYS A 175 -5.31 3.00 12.44
CA LYS A 175 -3.87 3.19 12.63
C LYS A 175 -3.64 4.28 13.68
N THR A 176 -3.06 3.92 14.82
CA THR A 176 -2.74 4.87 15.88
C THR A 176 -1.29 5.37 15.76
N LYS A 177 -0.91 6.33 16.61
CA LYS A 177 0.48 6.80 16.76
C LYS A 177 1.26 6.02 17.83
N SER A 178 0.58 5.19 18.62
CA SER A 178 1.23 4.39 19.67
C SER A 178 2.09 3.29 19.02
N LYS A 179 3.30 3.09 19.54
CA LYS A 179 4.22 2.07 19.00
C LYS A 179 3.74 0.65 19.32
N GLU A 180 3.16 0.46 20.50
CA GLU A 180 2.69 -0.85 20.97
C GLU A 180 1.37 -1.25 20.30
N PHE A 181 0.48 -0.27 20.12
CA PHE A 181 -0.85 -0.47 19.58
C PHE A 181 -1.04 0.27 18.25
N GLU A 182 -0.10 0.11 17.32
CA GLU A 182 -0.12 0.85 16.04
C GLU A 182 -1.36 0.52 15.20
N TRP A 183 -1.85 -0.73 15.25
CA TRP A 183 -2.98 -1.20 14.46
C TRP A 183 -4.02 -1.87 15.34
N LEU A 184 -5.24 -1.34 15.34
CA LEU A 184 -6.34 -1.79 16.18
C LEU A 184 -7.65 -1.82 15.39
N GLU A 185 -8.62 -2.57 15.90
CA GLU A 185 -10.01 -2.34 15.53
C GLU A 185 -10.57 -1.10 16.26
N ALA A 186 -11.56 -0.42 15.67
CA ALA A 186 -12.08 0.85 16.18
C ALA A 186 -12.60 0.81 17.63
N ARG A 187 -13.24 -0.29 18.06
CA ARG A 187 -13.71 -0.47 19.44
C ARG A 187 -12.55 -0.80 20.38
N GLU A 188 -11.52 -1.51 19.92
CA GLU A 188 -10.27 -1.70 20.69
C GLU A 188 -9.55 -0.35 20.91
N ALA A 189 -9.43 0.47 19.87
CA ALA A 189 -8.86 1.82 19.96
C ALA A 189 -9.66 2.71 20.93
N LEU A 190 -10.99 2.59 20.91
CA LEU A 190 -11.87 3.29 21.86
C LEU A 190 -11.66 2.83 23.30
N GLN A 191 -11.52 1.51 23.54
CA GLN A 191 -11.25 0.96 24.88
C GLN A 191 -9.92 1.47 25.45
N LEU A 192 -8.91 1.61 24.59
CA LEU A 192 -7.59 2.13 24.97
C LEU A 192 -7.51 3.67 24.97
N ASN A 193 -8.60 4.37 24.67
CA ASN A 193 -8.65 5.83 24.51
C ASN A 193 -7.58 6.38 23.54
N LEU A 194 -7.32 5.65 22.45
CA LEU A 194 -6.33 6.03 21.45
C LEU A 194 -7.00 6.63 20.21
N PRO A 195 -6.67 7.88 19.83
CA PRO A 195 -7.11 8.44 18.55
C PRO A 195 -6.28 7.87 17.39
N GLY A 196 -6.78 7.95 16.16
CA GLY A 196 -6.08 7.38 15.01
C GLY A 196 -6.67 7.67 13.65
N GLU A 197 -5.96 7.22 12.62
CA GLU A 197 -6.40 7.25 11.22
C GLU A 197 -7.30 6.03 10.93
N VAL A 198 -8.53 6.25 10.48
CA VAL A 198 -9.42 5.14 10.10
C VAL A 198 -9.10 4.70 8.69
N ILE A 199 -8.43 3.55 8.55
CA ILE A 199 -7.85 3.10 7.28
C ILE A 199 -8.90 2.46 6.37
N CYS A 200 -9.56 1.42 6.85
CA CYS A 200 -10.54 0.66 6.07
C CYS A 200 -11.64 0.09 6.96
N ARG A 201 -12.76 -0.32 6.34
CA ARG A 201 -13.87 -1.03 6.99
C ARG A 201 -14.13 -2.36 6.30
N ALA A 202 -14.62 -3.34 7.05
CA ALA A 202 -15.00 -4.66 6.55
C ALA A 202 -16.36 -5.10 7.11
N ARG A 203 -17.13 -5.77 6.26
CA ARG A 203 -18.47 -6.34 6.52
C ARG A 203 -18.67 -7.62 5.71
#